data_AF-A0A653FLD7-F1
#
_entry.id   AF-A0A653FLD7-F1
#
_cell.length_a   1.000
_cell.length_b   1.000
_cell.length_c   1.000
_cell.angle_alpha   90.00
_cell.angle_beta   90.00
_cell.angle_gamma   90.00
#
_symmetry.space_group_name_H-M   'P 1'
#
loop_
_entity.id
_entity.type
_entity.pdbx_description
1 polymer ?
#
loop_
_entity_poly.entity_id
_entity_poly.type
_entity_poly.pdbx_seq_one_letter_code
_entity_poly.pdbx_strand_id
1 'polypeptide(L)'
;MLSPQTEPGTELVTWLGALRRLSASATAEEDLSHVLAEIAETARSLLGFDFCGVLLPDEQSRHLRVRGASGLSSDYVDRVNSDRPLVLHGGSPSSRAFHTAEAVAIRDVTAEPGFELWAGIANEQGYRSMIAVPLVARGEVLGTLNGYYGAVHTYTRFEVERMTLLANHAAIAVSSARRLDELRALTASLRRQRDALTRSEQIHDRLLAVTLRSGGLDGIAAVLQGLIGRPILIDDIQHEVLACSVVTTDFPDTTWRAAAEAGTGSSPVPVGQFDGTTYLASAVHLGDEVAARIWFPETSIDLDPIMVRAVEHASIVTALELLRCQTAAEVEQRLRGELLSDVLSSGAALSDRLLDRAHRLGHDLTVPHIAIVGAFTGLDPVAERRAYERSLVLLAKESAAHRPKPVVAMHAGTIVMLWPAQDAADAAGAGEVVRQAMRAASADRQATVAVGPGDVASHRESYQTAKGALQVAIMSGRTAAVVGLDDLGIAGLLLRINDPAALSTFARRTLAPILDYDHAHRTELLVTLRAYLECRQERSATATRLVIHPNTVAQRLRRIESLCSVTLTDPAVILQFSAALTVYDIAALD
;
A
#
# COMPACT_ATOMS: atom_id res chain seq x y z
N MET A 1 -85.02 8.46 44.95
CA MET A 1 -84.60 9.51 44.00
C MET A 1 -83.85 8.81 42.88
N LEU A 2 -84.34 8.99 41.65
CA LEU A 2 -83.89 8.29 40.44
C LEU A 2 -82.45 8.66 40.08
N SER A 3 -81.64 7.66 39.73
CA SER A 3 -80.34 7.82 39.08
C SER A 3 -80.50 8.58 37.75
N PRO A 4 -79.59 9.50 37.39
CA PRO A 4 -79.64 10.15 36.09
C PRO A 4 -79.30 9.11 35.02
N GLN A 5 -80.26 8.82 34.14
CA GLN A 5 -79.98 8.10 32.90
C GLN A 5 -79.13 9.01 32.01
N THR A 6 -77.85 8.67 31.84
CA THR A 6 -76.99 9.23 30.80
C THR A 6 -77.60 8.90 29.45
N GLU A 7 -77.86 9.91 28.62
CA GLU A 7 -78.41 9.70 27.28
C GLU A 7 -77.45 8.84 26.43
N PRO A 8 -77.93 7.76 25.79
CA PRO A 8 -77.09 6.81 25.04
C PRO A 8 -76.31 7.45 23.87
N GLY A 9 -76.69 8.65 23.41
CA GLY A 9 -75.95 9.40 22.40
C GLY A 9 -74.62 9.99 22.89
N THR A 10 -74.53 10.38 24.16
CA THR A 10 -73.37 11.07 24.73
C THR A 10 -72.20 10.10 24.97
N GLU A 11 -72.48 8.86 25.36
CA GLU A 11 -71.46 7.80 25.48
C GLU A 11 -70.84 7.44 24.13
N LEU A 12 -71.65 7.33 23.07
CA LEU A 12 -71.17 6.99 21.73
C LEU A 12 -70.27 8.10 21.15
N VAL A 13 -70.64 9.37 21.33
CA VAL A 13 -69.82 10.51 20.88
C VAL A 13 -68.48 10.56 21.63
N THR A 14 -68.48 10.28 22.93
CA THR A 14 -67.26 10.22 23.75
C THR A 14 -66.34 9.08 23.30
N TRP A 15 -66.92 7.91 22.99
CA TRP A 15 -66.20 6.75 22.46
C TRP A 15 -65.58 7.01 21.09
N LEU A 16 -66.35 7.56 20.15
CA LEU A 16 -65.86 7.91 18.81
C LEU A 16 -64.78 9.00 18.87
N GLY A 17 -64.91 9.96 19.79
CA GLY A 17 -63.88 10.98 20.04
C GLY A 17 -62.56 10.36 20.53
N ALA A 18 -62.62 9.40 21.45
CA ALA A 18 -61.45 8.68 21.93
C ALA A 18 -60.77 7.84 20.84
N LEU A 19 -61.53 7.09 20.04
CA LEU A 19 -60.98 6.32 18.91
C LEU A 19 -60.33 7.22 17.86
N ARG A 20 -60.92 8.38 17.59
CA ARG A 20 -60.36 9.37 16.66
C ARG A 20 -59.04 9.95 17.16
N ARG A 21 -58.91 10.22 18.47
CA ARG A 21 -57.63 10.66 19.07
C ARG A 21 -56.54 9.61 18.94
N LEU A 22 -56.83 8.35 19.31
CA LEU A 22 -55.88 7.25 19.15
C LEU A 22 -55.46 7.02 17.70
N SER A 23 -56.40 7.16 16.76
CA SER A 23 -56.11 7.06 15.33
C SER A 23 -55.28 8.24 14.81
N ALA A 24 -55.48 9.44 15.36
CA ALA A 24 -54.69 10.62 15.01
C ALA A 24 -53.26 10.52 15.56
N SER A 25 -53.08 10.06 16.80
CA SER A 25 -51.78 9.76 17.41
C SER A 25 -51.00 8.73 16.61
N ALA A 26 -51.67 7.72 16.03
CA ALA A 26 -51.06 6.74 15.10
C ALA A 26 -50.45 7.36 13.83
N THR A 27 -50.92 8.54 13.42
CA THR A 27 -50.47 9.27 12.23
C THR A 27 -49.63 10.50 12.54
N ALA A 28 -49.55 10.89 13.81
CA ALA A 28 -48.77 12.02 14.27
C ALA A 28 -47.29 11.64 14.35
N GLU A 29 -46.39 12.63 14.23
CA GLU A 29 -44.94 12.43 14.37
C GLU A 29 -44.48 12.22 15.83
N GLU A 30 -45.35 11.71 16.69
CA GLU A 30 -45.11 11.58 18.13
C GLU A 30 -44.20 10.38 18.47
N ASP A 31 -43.41 10.51 19.53
CA ASP A 31 -42.60 9.42 20.10
C ASP A 31 -43.54 8.32 20.62
N LEU A 32 -43.18 7.06 20.39
CA LEU A 32 -43.89 5.89 20.90
C LEU A 32 -44.28 6.01 22.39
N SER A 33 -43.43 6.60 23.21
CA SER A 33 -43.67 6.79 24.64
C SER A 33 -44.88 7.69 24.91
N HIS A 34 -45.11 8.70 24.07
CA HIS A 34 -46.26 9.59 24.15
C HIS A 34 -47.56 8.87 23.77
N VAL A 35 -47.53 8.13 22.66
CA VAL A 35 -48.66 7.31 22.18
C VAL A 35 -49.11 6.31 23.25
N LEU A 36 -48.16 5.66 23.92
CA LEU A 36 -48.46 4.68 24.99
C LEU A 36 -49.08 5.32 26.23
N ALA A 37 -48.64 6.51 26.62
CA ALA A 37 -49.24 7.26 27.72
C ALA A 37 -50.68 7.72 27.37
N GLU A 38 -50.89 8.18 26.13
CA GLU A 38 -52.22 8.60 25.67
C GLU A 38 -53.21 7.41 25.60
N ILE A 39 -52.75 6.23 25.20
CA ILE A 39 -53.54 4.99 25.25
C ILE A 39 -53.97 4.68 26.68
N ALA A 40 -53.04 4.74 27.65
CA ALA A 40 -53.35 4.44 29.05
C ALA A 40 -54.35 5.45 29.64
N GLU A 41 -54.17 6.74 29.36
CA GLU A 41 -55.08 7.81 29.79
C GLU A 41 -56.47 7.67 29.17
N THR A 42 -56.51 7.34 27.88
CA THR A 42 -57.77 7.12 27.15
C THR A 42 -58.51 5.91 27.72
N ALA A 43 -57.83 4.81 27.99
CA ALA A 43 -58.44 3.63 28.59
C ALA A 43 -58.99 3.91 29.99
N ARG A 44 -58.21 4.61 30.82
CA ARG A 44 -58.60 4.98 32.18
C ARG A 44 -59.83 5.88 32.20
N SER A 45 -59.82 6.96 31.41
CA SER A 45 -60.92 7.94 31.35
C SER A 45 -62.21 7.38 30.72
N LEU A 46 -62.09 6.54 29.69
CA LEU A 46 -63.22 6.05 28.89
C LEU A 46 -63.93 4.83 29.50
N LEU A 47 -63.18 4.00 30.24
CA LEU A 47 -63.67 2.76 30.86
C LEU A 47 -63.78 2.89 32.39
N GLY A 48 -63.34 4.01 32.96
CA GLY A 48 -63.49 4.35 34.37
C GLY A 48 -62.53 3.61 35.30
N PHE A 49 -61.43 3.06 34.81
CA PHE A 49 -60.43 2.40 35.65
C PHE A 49 -59.80 3.38 36.63
N ASP A 50 -59.42 2.89 37.82
CA ASP A 50 -58.64 3.69 38.77
C ASP A 50 -57.21 3.89 38.25
N PHE A 51 -56.64 2.84 37.65
CA PHE A 51 -55.31 2.83 37.05
C PHE A 51 -55.30 2.08 35.71
N CYS A 52 -54.38 2.46 34.83
CA CYS A 52 -54.16 1.78 33.55
C CYS A 52 -52.67 1.72 33.19
N GLY A 53 -52.25 0.61 32.60
CA GLY A 53 -50.89 0.41 32.12
C GLY A 53 -50.86 -0.24 30.74
N VAL A 54 -49.93 0.18 29.90
CA VAL A 54 -49.60 -0.48 28.64
C VAL A 54 -48.25 -1.17 28.79
N LEU A 55 -48.24 -2.48 28.59
CA LEU A 55 -47.07 -3.31 28.74
C LEU A 55 -46.61 -3.82 27.37
N LEU A 56 -45.34 -3.63 27.05
CA LEU A 56 -44.71 -4.13 25.82
C LEU A 56 -43.56 -5.08 26.16
N PRO A 57 -43.25 -6.08 25.32
CA PRO A 57 -42.07 -6.91 25.48
C PRO A 57 -40.80 -6.06 25.36
N ASP A 58 -39.77 -6.40 26.13
CA ASP A 58 -38.42 -5.86 25.97
C ASP A 58 -37.75 -6.34 24.67
N GLU A 59 -36.60 -5.76 24.31
CA GLU A 59 -35.89 -6.08 23.05
C GLU A 59 -35.54 -7.57 22.91
N GLN A 60 -35.34 -8.27 24.04
CA GLN A 60 -35.02 -9.70 24.06
C GLN A 60 -36.27 -10.60 24.15
N SER A 61 -37.48 -10.02 24.20
CA SER A 61 -38.75 -10.74 24.39
C SER A 61 -38.77 -11.67 25.61
N ARG A 62 -38.11 -11.25 26.69
CA ARG A 62 -38.03 -11.99 27.97
C ARG A 62 -39.02 -11.48 29.00
N HIS A 63 -39.31 -10.18 28.98
CA HIS A 63 -40.14 -9.54 30.00
C HIS A 63 -41.14 -8.56 29.38
N LEU A 64 -42.33 -8.47 29.98
CA LEU A 64 -43.28 -7.38 29.75
C LEU A 64 -42.91 -6.21 30.65
N ARG A 65 -42.66 -5.05 30.04
CA ARG A 65 -42.36 -3.80 30.75
C ARG A 65 -43.50 -2.82 30.59
N VAL A 66 -43.84 -2.12 31.66
CA VAL A 66 -44.77 -0.99 31.62
C VAL A 66 -44.10 0.15 30.85
N ARG A 67 -44.63 0.48 29.68
CA ARG A 67 -44.09 1.51 28.77
C ARG A 67 -45.03 2.70 28.58
N GLY A 68 -46.29 2.55 28.99
CA GLY A 68 -47.24 3.65 29.16
C GLY A 68 -48.06 3.42 30.43
N ALA A 69 -48.42 4.48 31.13
CA ALA A 69 -49.15 4.39 32.39
C ALA A 69 -50.04 5.63 32.60
N SER A 70 -51.20 5.42 33.21
CA SER A 70 -52.04 6.49 33.76
C SER A 70 -52.60 6.06 35.11
N GLY A 71 -52.47 6.93 36.11
CA GLY A 71 -52.87 6.68 37.50
C GLY A 71 -51.93 5.76 38.30
N LEU A 72 -51.06 4.98 37.65
CA LEU A 72 -50.04 4.18 38.34
C LEU A 72 -48.96 5.08 38.95
N SER A 73 -48.46 4.70 40.13
CA SER A 73 -47.34 5.43 40.78
C SER A 73 -46.03 5.15 40.06
N SER A 74 -45.09 6.11 40.08
CA SER A 74 -43.75 5.90 39.50
C SER A 74 -42.99 4.77 40.18
N ASP A 75 -43.11 4.64 41.51
CA ASP A 75 -42.51 3.54 42.29
C ASP A 75 -43.01 2.17 41.82
N TYR A 76 -44.31 2.04 41.55
CA TYR A 76 -44.88 0.82 40.99
C TYR A 76 -44.30 0.49 39.60
N VAL A 77 -44.24 1.48 38.71
CA VAL A 77 -43.70 1.31 37.36
C VAL A 77 -42.23 0.88 37.40
N ASP A 78 -41.42 1.53 38.23
CA ASP A 78 -39.99 1.24 38.36
C ASP A 78 -39.75 -0.15 38.95
N ARG A 79 -40.51 -0.54 39.98
CA ARG A 79 -40.42 -1.87 40.60
C ARG A 79 -40.86 -2.99 39.67
N VAL A 80 -41.92 -2.78 38.89
CA VAL A 80 -42.35 -3.74 37.88
C VAL A 80 -41.34 -3.83 36.74
N ASN A 81 -40.64 -2.76 36.37
CA ASN A 81 -39.68 -2.77 35.27
C ASN A 81 -38.27 -3.26 35.67
N SER A 82 -37.87 -3.06 36.93
CA SER A 82 -36.49 -3.33 37.41
C SER A 82 -36.44 -4.47 38.42
N ASP A 83 -37.15 -4.35 39.55
CA ASP A 83 -36.98 -5.25 40.70
C ASP A 83 -37.74 -6.57 40.56
N ARG A 84 -38.90 -6.55 39.91
CA ARG A 84 -39.77 -7.71 39.69
C ARG A 84 -40.36 -7.70 38.28
N PRO A 85 -39.54 -7.92 37.24
CA PRO A 85 -40.00 -7.90 35.86
C PRO A 85 -41.00 -9.04 35.57
N LEU A 86 -42.09 -8.69 34.90
CA LEU A 86 -43.10 -9.65 34.46
C LEU A 86 -42.50 -10.54 33.38
N VAL A 87 -42.15 -11.78 33.72
CA VAL A 87 -41.62 -12.75 32.75
C VAL A 87 -42.65 -12.99 31.65
N LEU A 88 -42.26 -12.80 30.39
CA LEU A 88 -43.16 -12.87 29.25
C LEU A 88 -43.89 -14.22 29.24
N HIS A 89 -43.17 -15.34 29.34
CA HIS A 89 -43.71 -16.71 29.44
C HIS A 89 -44.09 -17.16 30.86
N GLY A 90 -44.29 -16.22 31.79
CA GLY A 90 -44.71 -16.49 33.16
C GLY A 90 -46.22 -16.68 33.32
N GLY A 91 -46.65 -17.00 34.54
CA GLY A 91 -48.07 -17.18 34.88
C GLY A 91 -48.85 -15.88 35.14
N SER A 92 -48.25 -14.70 34.92
CA SER A 92 -48.92 -13.43 35.23
C SER A 92 -50.15 -13.22 34.34
N PRO A 93 -51.17 -12.47 34.78
CA PRO A 93 -52.37 -12.23 33.97
C PRO A 93 -52.06 -11.54 32.64
N SER A 94 -51.12 -10.59 32.65
CA SER A 94 -50.59 -9.92 31.46
C SER A 94 -49.86 -10.89 30.54
N SER A 95 -49.03 -11.78 31.09
CA SER A 95 -48.30 -12.82 30.34
C SER A 95 -49.27 -13.81 29.69
N ARG A 96 -50.29 -14.24 30.44
CA ARG A 96 -51.36 -15.12 29.94
C ARG A 96 -52.10 -14.47 28.78
N ALA A 97 -52.57 -13.23 28.95
CA ALA A 97 -53.24 -12.48 27.89
C ALA A 97 -52.35 -12.30 26.65
N PHE A 98 -51.05 -12.07 26.84
CA PHE A 98 -50.08 -11.97 25.77
C PHE A 98 -49.96 -13.27 24.95
N HIS A 99 -49.92 -14.44 25.61
CA HIS A 99 -49.75 -15.73 24.92
C HIS A 99 -51.03 -16.30 24.34
N THR A 100 -52.15 -16.16 25.06
CA THR A 100 -53.43 -16.72 24.60
C THR A 100 -54.09 -15.85 23.54
N ALA A 101 -53.66 -14.58 23.40
CA ALA A 101 -54.37 -13.57 22.62
C ALA A 101 -55.85 -13.41 23.06
N GLU A 102 -56.13 -13.69 24.33
CA GLU A 102 -57.45 -13.56 24.95
C GLU A 102 -57.39 -12.68 26.19
N ALA A 103 -58.48 -11.99 26.50
CA ALA A 103 -58.58 -11.16 27.70
C ALA A 103 -58.56 -12.03 28.97
N VAL A 104 -57.78 -11.61 29.97
CA VAL A 104 -57.71 -12.24 31.30
C VAL A 104 -58.23 -11.27 32.34
N ALA A 105 -59.37 -11.58 32.95
CA ALA A 105 -60.02 -10.76 33.97
C ALA A 105 -59.98 -11.47 35.33
N ILE A 106 -59.52 -10.76 36.36
CA ILE A 106 -59.44 -11.23 37.74
C ILE A 106 -60.33 -10.38 38.62
N ARG A 107 -61.32 -11.02 39.24
CA ARG A 107 -62.33 -10.36 40.07
C ARG A 107 -61.78 -9.86 41.40
N ASP A 108 -60.98 -10.67 42.08
CA ASP A 108 -60.32 -10.31 43.34
C ASP A 108 -58.94 -10.95 43.36
N VAL A 109 -57.89 -10.14 43.24
CA VAL A 109 -56.50 -10.59 43.21
C VAL A 109 -56.05 -11.25 44.51
N THR A 110 -56.76 -10.99 45.62
CA THR A 110 -56.48 -11.62 46.93
C THR A 110 -57.01 -13.06 47.02
N ALA A 111 -57.94 -13.42 46.13
CA ALA A 111 -58.56 -14.75 46.06
C ALA A 111 -58.18 -15.53 44.79
N GLU A 112 -57.37 -14.96 43.89
CA GLU A 112 -56.94 -15.62 42.65
C GLU A 112 -55.78 -16.59 42.89
N PRO A 113 -55.96 -17.89 42.61
CA PRO A 113 -54.89 -18.87 42.74
C PRO A 113 -53.69 -18.53 41.85
N GLY A 114 -52.49 -18.54 42.42
CA GLY A 114 -51.25 -18.24 41.69
C GLY A 114 -50.92 -16.75 41.55
N PHE A 115 -51.72 -15.84 42.11
CA PHE A 115 -51.43 -14.39 42.14
C PHE A 115 -50.50 -13.97 43.30
N GLU A 116 -50.16 -14.90 44.20
CA GLU A 116 -49.40 -14.68 45.45
C GLU A 116 -48.07 -13.93 45.25
N LEU A 117 -47.38 -14.18 44.14
CA LEU A 117 -46.10 -13.52 43.78
C LEU A 117 -46.25 -12.00 43.56
N TRP A 118 -47.44 -11.53 43.22
CA TRP A 118 -47.74 -10.13 42.89
C TRP A 118 -48.66 -9.45 43.92
N ALA A 119 -49.16 -10.19 44.91
CA ALA A 119 -50.08 -9.68 45.93
C ALA A 119 -49.52 -8.48 46.72
N GLY A 120 -48.23 -8.49 47.05
CA GLY A 120 -47.58 -7.35 47.72
C GLY A 120 -47.56 -6.07 46.88
N ILE A 121 -47.19 -6.20 45.60
CA ILE A 121 -47.12 -5.06 44.66
C ILE A 121 -48.54 -4.53 44.36
N ALA A 122 -49.53 -5.43 44.27
CA ALA A 122 -50.93 -5.06 44.08
C ALA A 122 -51.50 -4.27 45.26
N ASN A 123 -51.20 -4.70 46.48
CA ASN A 123 -51.65 -4.04 47.70
C ASN A 123 -51.05 -2.64 47.87
N GLU A 124 -49.77 -2.47 47.54
CA GLU A 124 -49.09 -1.18 47.65
C GLU A 124 -49.55 -0.18 46.59
N GLN A 125 -49.81 -0.63 45.36
CA GLN A 125 -50.43 0.22 44.33
C GLN A 125 -51.93 0.46 44.57
N GLY A 126 -52.57 -0.39 45.39
CA GLY A 126 -53.94 -0.21 45.83
C GLY A 126 -55.00 -0.72 44.84
N TYR A 127 -54.69 -1.73 44.03
CA TYR A 127 -55.70 -2.40 43.19
C TYR A 127 -56.10 -3.77 43.74
N ARG A 128 -57.38 -4.11 43.58
CA ARG A 128 -57.98 -5.36 44.05
C ARG A 128 -58.60 -6.20 42.94
N SER A 129 -58.87 -5.63 41.78
CA SER A 129 -59.25 -6.38 40.58
C SER A 129 -58.50 -5.83 39.36
N MET A 130 -58.32 -6.68 38.35
CA MET A 130 -57.62 -6.29 37.14
C MET A 130 -58.12 -7.03 35.90
N ILE A 131 -57.97 -6.40 34.75
CA ILE A 131 -58.18 -7.01 33.44
C ILE A 131 -56.97 -6.70 32.56
N ALA A 132 -56.44 -7.73 31.91
CA ALA A 132 -55.38 -7.63 30.92
C ALA A 132 -55.92 -8.05 29.56
N VAL A 133 -55.79 -7.19 28.56
CA VAL A 133 -56.28 -7.41 27.20
C VAL A 133 -55.11 -7.30 26.22
N PRO A 134 -54.95 -8.24 25.27
CA PRO A 134 -53.85 -8.21 24.31
C PRO A 134 -53.99 -7.06 23.31
N LEU A 135 -52.86 -6.43 22.99
CA LEU A 135 -52.74 -5.48 21.88
C LEU A 135 -52.42 -6.24 20.60
N VAL A 136 -53.44 -6.64 19.84
CA VAL A 136 -53.26 -7.46 18.64
C VAL A 136 -53.26 -6.60 17.37
N ALA A 137 -52.19 -6.67 16.58
CA ALA A 137 -52.11 -6.04 15.27
C ALA A 137 -51.60 -7.05 14.23
N ARG A 138 -52.31 -7.17 13.10
CA ARG A 138 -51.94 -8.07 11.97
C ARG A 138 -51.64 -9.53 12.39
N GLY A 139 -52.31 -10.02 13.43
CA GLY A 139 -52.14 -11.39 13.92
C GLY A 139 -51.00 -11.59 14.93
N GLU A 140 -50.29 -10.52 15.31
CA GLU A 140 -49.24 -10.53 16.33
C GLU A 140 -49.70 -9.78 17.59
N VAL A 141 -49.35 -10.32 18.77
CA VAL A 141 -49.61 -9.66 20.05
C VAL A 141 -48.42 -8.74 20.37
N LEU A 142 -48.63 -7.44 20.26
CA LEU A 142 -47.60 -6.43 20.46
C LEU A 142 -47.30 -6.16 21.94
N GLY A 143 -48.21 -6.54 22.83
CA GLY A 143 -48.20 -6.23 24.25
C GLY A 143 -49.57 -6.42 24.88
N THR A 144 -49.79 -5.80 26.04
CA THR A 144 -51.09 -5.84 26.75
C THR A 144 -51.50 -4.46 27.26
N LEU A 145 -52.80 -4.21 27.25
CA LEU A 145 -53.45 -3.10 27.92
C LEU A 145 -54.08 -3.62 29.20
N ASN A 146 -53.66 -3.05 30.33
CA ASN A 146 -54.09 -3.46 31.65
C ASN A 146 -54.94 -2.37 32.31
N GLY A 147 -56.08 -2.75 32.84
CA GLY A 147 -56.97 -1.91 33.64
C GLY A 147 -57.09 -2.45 35.06
N TYR A 148 -57.19 -1.55 36.02
CA TYR A 148 -57.18 -1.90 37.44
C TYR A 148 -58.28 -1.12 38.19
N TYR A 149 -58.93 -1.77 39.14
CA TYR A 149 -59.80 -1.12 40.14
C TYR A 149 -59.30 -1.39 41.56
N GLY A 150 -59.45 -0.40 42.44
CA GLY A 150 -59.19 -0.52 43.88
C GLY A 150 -60.21 -1.40 44.61
N ALA A 151 -61.39 -1.59 44.03
CA ALA A 151 -62.43 -2.46 44.56
C ALA A 151 -62.47 -3.83 43.86
N VAL A 152 -63.12 -4.79 44.53
CA VAL A 152 -63.53 -6.06 43.90
C VAL A 152 -64.52 -5.75 42.78
N HIS A 153 -64.22 -6.17 41.55
CA HIS A 153 -65.05 -5.88 40.38
C HIS A 153 -65.33 -7.15 39.58
N THR A 154 -66.58 -7.33 39.15
CA THR A 154 -66.95 -8.45 38.27
C THR A 154 -67.11 -7.92 36.86
N TYR A 155 -66.15 -8.23 36.00
CA TYR A 155 -66.13 -7.79 34.61
C TYR A 155 -67.27 -8.42 33.82
N THR A 156 -68.17 -7.58 33.32
CA THR A 156 -69.21 -7.98 32.38
C THR A 156 -68.62 -8.25 31.01
N ARG A 157 -69.32 -9.07 30.22
CA ARG A 157 -68.94 -9.32 28.82
C ARG A 157 -68.80 -8.01 28.01
N PHE A 158 -69.68 -7.05 28.27
CA PHE A 158 -69.67 -5.76 27.61
C PHE A 158 -68.42 -4.93 27.95
N GLU A 159 -67.96 -4.92 29.21
CA GLU A 159 -66.72 -4.24 29.60
C GLU A 159 -65.48 -4.88 28.95
N VAL A 160 -65.43 -6.22 28.91
CA VAL A 160 -64.35 -6.95 28.23
C VAL A 160 -64.33 -6.62 26.73
N GLU A 161 -65.49 -6.62 26.07
CA GLU A 161 -65.62 -6.29 24.65
C GLU A 161 -65.20 -4.84 24.36
N ARG A 162 -65.59 -3.87 25.20
CA ARG A 162 -65.17 -2.46 25.05
C ARG A 162 -63.67 -2.31 25.22
N MET A 163 -63.07 -2.94 26.22
CA MET A 163 -61.63 -2.88 26.42
C MET A 163 -60.86 -3.55 25.30
N THR A 164 -61.38 -4.67 24.77
CA THR A 164 -60.84 -5.35 23.58
C THR A 164 -60.90 -4.48 22.34
N LEU A 165 -62.00 -3.76 22.12
CA LEU A 165 -62.12 -2.81 21.01
C LEU A 165 -61.08 -1.68 21.11
N LEU A 166 -60.88 -1.14 22.31
CA LEU A 166 -59.88 -0.11 22.56
C LEU A 166 -58.46 -0.64 22.37
N ALA A 167 -58.17 -1.84 22.90
CA ALA A 167 -56.89 -2.53 22.75
C ALA A 167 -56.54 -2.79 21.27
N ASN A 168 -57.53 -3.18 20.45
CA ASN A 168 -57.33 -3.36 19.01
C ASN A 168 -56.97 -2.05 18.30
N HIS A 169 -57.61 -0.92 18.65
CA HIS A 169 -57.24 0.39 18.09
C HIS A 169 -55.87 0.86 18.60
N ALA A 170 -55.58 0.68 19.88
CA ALA A 170 -54.30 0.97 20.48
C ALA A 170 -53.16 0.15 19.82
N ALA A 171 -53.40 -1.11 19.49
CA ALA A 171 -52.43 -1.96 18.81
C ALA A 171 -52.04 -1.41 17.43
N ILE A 172 -52.98 -0.82 16.68
CA ILE A 172 -52.69 -0.16 15.39
C ILE A 172 -51.80 1.07 15.61
N ALA A 173 -52.10 1.89 16.62
CA ALA A 173 -51.31 3.07 16.94
C ALA A 173 -49.87 2.71 17.37
N VAL A 174 -49.73 1.73 18.25
CA VAL A 174 -48.43 1.21 18.70
C VAL A 174 -47.62 0.61 17.54
N SER A 175 -48.27 -0.17 16.65
CA SER A 175 -47.60 -0.75 15.46
C SER A 175 -47.07 0.35 14.53
N SER A 176 -47.86 1.39 14.32
CA SER A 176 -47.52 2.49 13.41
C SER A 176 -46.38 3.33 13.97
N ALA A 177 -46.45 3.71 15.26
CA ALA A 177 -45.40 4.46 15.95
C ALA A 177 -44.06 3.69 15.99
N ARG A 178 -44.07 2.39 16.34
CA ARG A 178 -42.86 1.55 16.35
C ARG A 178 -42.17 1.50 14.98
N ARG A 179 -42.93 1.37 13.90
CA ARG A 179 -42.40 1.31 12.53
C ARG A 179 -41.81 2.64 12.08
N LEU A 180 -42.43 3.77 12.46
CA LEU A 180 -41.94 5.10 12.13
C LEU A 180 -40.60 5.37 12.83
N ASP A 181 -40.46 5.01 14.10
CA ASP A 181 -39.21 5.15 14.85
C ASP A 181 -38.08 4.29 14.28
N GLU A 182 -38.37 3.05 13.88
CA GLU A 182 -37.39 2.17 13.22
C GLU A 182 -36.90 2.76 11.89
N LEU A 183 -37.81 3.26 11.06
CA LEU A 183 -37.46 3.92 9.80
C LEU A 183 -36.60 5.17 10.02
N ARG A 184 -36.89 5.96 11.06
CA ARG A 184 -36.10 7.15 11.43
C ARG A 184 -34.69 6.75 11.86
N ALA A 185 -34.56 5.76 12.73
CA ALA A 185 -33.27 5.26 13.20
C ALA A 185 -32.41 4.74 12.03
N LEU A 186 -33.01 3.96 11.13
CA LEU A 186 -32.33 3.42 9.95
C LEU A 186 -31.90 4.55 8.99
N THR A 187 -32.78 5.52 8.73
CA THR A 187 -32.47 6.66 7.86
C THR A 187 -31.34 7.52 8.42
N ALA A 188 -31.33 7.76 9.74
CA ALA A 188 -30.26 8.48 10.40
C ALA A 188 -28.92 7.72 10.34
N SER A 189 -28.95 6.40 10.48
CA SER A 189 -27.76 5.55 10.31
C SER A 189 -27.22 5.59 8.89
N LEU A 190 -28.08 5.40 7.89
CA LEU A 190 -27.69 5.43 6.46
C LEU A 190 -27.15 6.80 6.06
N ARG A 191 -27.74 7.90 6.53
CA ARG A 191 -27.21 9.25 6.30
C ARG A 191 -25.80 9.40 6.86
N ARG A 192 -25.55 8.96 8.10
CA ARG A 192 -24.21 8.99 8.70
C ARG A 192 -23.19 8.18 7.90
N GLN A 193 -23.56 6.98 7.43
CA GLN A 193 -22.69 6.14 6.60
C GLN A 193 -22.39 6.79 5.25
N ARG A 194 -23.42 7.31 4.56
CA ARG A 194 -23.27 8.02 3.27
C ARG A 194 -22.37 9.24 3.40
N ASP A 195 -22.60 10.07 4.42
CA ASP A 195 -21.84 11.30 4.62
C ASP A 195 -20.37 11.01 4.94
N ALA A 196 -20.08 9.90 5.63
CA ALA A 196 -18.73 9.42 5.87
C ALA A 196 -18.05 8.89 4.60
N LEU A 197 -18.77 8.15 3.75
CA LEU A 197 -18.27 7.65 2.47
C LEU A 197 -17.97 8.80 1.50
N THR A 198 -18.93 9.71 1.34
CA THR A 198 -18.80 10.89 0.45
C THR A 198 -17.59 11.74 0.84
N ARG A 199 -17.33 11.90 2.15
CA ARG A 199 -16.12 12.61 2.61
C ARG A 199 -14.83 11.87 2.27
N SER A 200 -14.82 10.55 2.38
CA SER A 200 -13.65 9.74 1.99
C SER A 200 -13.35 9.87 0.50
N GLU A 201 -14.39 9.78 -0.34
CA GLU A 201 -14.29 9.95 -1.79
C GLU A 201 -13.79 11.35 -2.16
N GLN A 202 -14.33 12.41 -1.54
CA GLN A 202 -13.88 13.78 -1.79
C GLN A 202 -12.40 14.01 -1.45
N ILE A 203 -11.91 13.39 -0.37
CA ILE A 203 -10.49 13.46 0.00
C ILE A 203 -9.64 12.76 -1.05
N HIS A 204 -10.06 11.56 -1.47
CA HIS A 204 -9.37 10.79 -2.50
C HIS A 204 -9.32 11.55 -3.83
N ASP A 205 -10.45 12.08 -4.31
CA ASP A 205 -10.54 12.85 -5.55
C ASP A 205 -9.69 14.11 -5.52
N ARG A 206 -9.65 14.79 -4.36
CA ARG A 206 -8.85 16.01 -4.20
C ARG A 206 -7.35 15.72 -4.20
N LEU A 207 -6.92 14.58 -3.66
CA LEU A 207 -5.53 14.12 -3.73
C LEU A 207 -5.16 13.64 -5.15
N LEU A 208 -6.04 12.88 -5.81
CA LEU A 208 -5.85 12.43 -7.20
C LEU A 208 -5.85 13.59 -8.21
N ALA A 209 -6.64 14.63 -7.99
CA ALA A 209 -6.68 15.78 -8.89
C ALA A 209 -5.33 16.53 -8.96
N VAL A 210 -4.45 16.34 -7.96
CA VAL A 210 -3.13 16.99 -7.89
C VAL A 210 -2.08 16.24 -8.68
N THR A 211 -2.09 14.90 -8.67
CA THR A 211 -1.19 14.10 -9.50
C THR A 211 -1.43 14.37 -11.00
N LEU A 212 -2.69 14.55 -11.39
CA LEU A 212 -3.07 14.87 -12.78
C LEU A 212 -2.73 16.29 -13.22
N ARG A 213 -2.53 17.25 -12.30
CA ARG A 213 -2.23 18.67 -12.62
C ARG A 213 -0.74 19.00 -12.63
N SER A 214 0.14 18.01 -12.63
CA SER A 214 1.61 18.16 -12.63
C SER A 214 2.22 18.61 -11.29
N GLY A 215 1.51 18.42 -10.17
CA GLY A 215 2.04 18.75 -8.84
C GLY A 215 3.07 17.77 -8.30
N GLY A 216 3.13 16.55 -8.85
CA GLY A 216 4.05 15.50 -8.39
C GLY A 216 3.87 15.17 -6.90
N LEU A 217 4.94 14.66 -6.28
CA LEU A 217 4.98 14.36 -4.85
C LEU A 217 4.87 15.62 -3.98
N ASP A 218 5.44 16.75 -4.43
CA ASP A 218 5.35 18.03 -3.71
C ASP A 218 3.91 18.54 -3.59
N GLY A 219 3.12 18.39 -4.66
CA GLY A 219 1.71 18.72 -4.66
C GLY A 219 0.91 17.86 -3.68
N ILE A 220 1.21 16.56 -3.61
CA ILE A 220 0.57 15.65 -2.65
C ILE A 220 0.90 16.09 -1.21
N ALA A 221 2.18 16.37 -0.93
CA ALA A 221 2.62 16.85 0.38
C ALA A 221 1.91 18.17 0.78
N ALA A 222 1.79 19.12 -0.16
CA ALA A 222 1.10 20.39 0.07
C ALA A 222 -0.41 20.23 0.32
N VAL A 223 -1.10 19.37 -0.43
CA VAL A 223 -2.54 19.13 -0.21
C VAL A 223 -2.78 18.38 1.08
N LEU A 224 -1.95 17.38 1.40
CA LEU A 224 -2.05 16.66 2.66
C LEU A 224 -1.81 17.63 3.84
N GLN A 225 -0.81 18.51 3.76
CA GLN A 225 -0.62 19.58 4.76
C GLN A 225 -1.88 20.44 4.91
N GLY A 226 -2.53 20.83 3.80
CA GLY A 226 -3.77 21.60 3.86
C GLY A 226 -4.96 20.85 4.47
N LEU A 227 -4.97 19.52 4.41
CA LEU A 227 -6.02 18.66 4.98
C LEU A 227 -5.79 18.37 6.46
N ILE A 228 -4.56 18.08 6.87
CA ILE A 228 -4.24 17.73 8.26
C ILE A 228 -3.77 18.94 9.09
N GLY A 229 -3.41 20.05 8.45
CA GLY A 229 -2.91 21.26 9.10
C GLY A 229 -1.47 21.14 9.63
N ARG A 230 -0.69 20.16 9.16
CA ARG A 230 0.67 19.86 9.66
C ARG A 230 1.64 19.71 8.50
N PRO A 231 2.92 20.09 8.67
CA PRO A 231 3.91 19.91 7.62
C PRO A 231 4.09 18.42 7.29
N ILE A 232 4.35 18.13 6.02
CA ILE A 232 4.51 16.78 5.48
C ILE A 232 5.89 16.63 4.85
N LEU A 233 6.57 15.51 5.15
CA LEU A 233 7.77 15.06 4.45
C LEU A 233 7.53 13.67 3.88
N ILE A 234 7.95 13.44 2.65
CA ILE A 234 7.92 12.13 1.99
C ILE A 234 9.35 11.74 1.67
N ASP A 235 9.83 10.61 2.16
CA ASP A 235 11.13 10.03 1.82
C ASP A 235 11.01 8.61 1.25
N ASP A 236 12.04 8.16 0.54
CA ASP A 236 12.14 6.79 0.06
C ASP A 236 12.70 5.84 1.13
N ILE A 237 12.87 4.56 0.77
CA ILE A 237 13.47 3.55 1.66
C ILE A 237 14.96 3.79 1.96
N GLN A 238 15.63 4.68 1.22
CA GLN A 238 16.99 5.15 1.49
C GLN A 238 17.00 6.43 2.34
N HIS A 239 15.83 6.93 2.73
CA HIS A 239 15.63 8.19 3.46
C HIS A 239 16.06 9.44 2.68
N GLU A 240 16.18 9.35 1.35
CA GLU A 240 16.25 10.55 0.50
C GLU A 240 14.87 11.22 0.45
N VAL A 241 14.86 12.53 0.69
CA VAL A 241 13.62 13.32 0.68
C VAL A 241 13.13 13.45 -0.76
N LEU A 242 11.95 12.89 -1.02
CA LEU A 242 11.27 12.94 -2.31
C LEU A 242 10.39 14.18 -2.47
N ALA A 243 9.77 14.62 -1.38
CA ALA A 243 8.95 15.82 -1.32
C ALA A 243 8.86 16.37 0.10
N CYS A 244 8.67 17.68 0.22
CA CYS A 244 8.43 18.33 1.50
C CYS A 244 7.48 19.52 1.33
N SER A 245 6.50 19.63 2.21
CA SER A 245 5.50 20.70 2.14
C SER A 245 6.01 22.04 2.70
N VAL A 246 7.14 22.03 3.41
CA VAL A 246 7.82 23.19 4.00
C VAL A 246 9.34 23.11 3.77
N VAL A 247 10.06 24.21 3.97
CA VAL A 247 11.54 24.24 3.84
C VAL A 247 12.15 23.38 4.95
N THR A 248 13.14 22.56 4.60
CA THR A 248 13.64 21.35 5.29
C THR A 248 14.31 21.52 6.67
N THR A 249 14.09 22.60 7.40
CA THR A 249 14.75 22.82 8.72
C THR A 249 14.02 22.23 9.91
N ASP A 250 12.73 21.88 9.78
CA ASP A 250 11.89 21.51 10.93
C ASP A 250 11.73 19.99 11.13
N PHE A 251 12.19 19.16 10.19
CA PHE A 251 12.06 17.70 10.26
C PHE A 251 13.30 16.99 10.81
N PRO A 252 13.15 15.79 11.40
CA PRO A 252 14.29 14.98 11.86
C PRO A 252 15.24 14.68 10.70
N ASP A 253 16.54 14.58 10.98
CA ASP A 253 17.53 14.28 9.95
C ASP A 253 17.46 12.84 9.43
N THR A 254 18.20 12.56 8.35
CA THR A 254 18.25 11.24 7.71
C THR A 254 18.71 10.15 8.68
N THR A 255 19.63 10.46 9.60
CA THR A 255 20.12 9.49 10.60
C THR A 255 19.04 9.09 11.59
N TRP A 256 18.23 10.03 12.05
CA TRP A 256 17.11 9.76 12.93
C TRP A 256 16.02 8.96 12.21
N ARG A 257 15.64 9.36 10.98
CA ARG A 257 14.60 8.66 10.19
C ARG A 257 14.99 7.22 9.88
N ALA A 258 16.27 6.94 9.67
CA ALA A 258 16.80 5.60 9.47
C ALA A 258 16.78 4.71 10.72
N ALA A 259 16.87 5.31 11.91
CA ALA A 259 16.83 4.60 13.18
C ALA A 259 15.40 4.43 13.74
N ALA A 260 14.44 5.22 13.27
CA ALA A 260 13.07 5.20 13.75
C ALA A 260 12.33 3.90 13.33
N GLU A 261 11.67 3.25 14.29
CA GLU A 261 10.85 2.06 14.05
C GLU A 261 9.50 2.42 13.44
N ALA A 262 9.52 2.80 12.16
CA ALA A 262 8.32 3.06 11.40
C ALA A 262 7.62 1.75 11.00
N GLY A 263 6.37 1.59 11.44
CA GLY A 263 5.52 0.45 11.11
C GLY A 263 5.31 0.26 9.60
N THR A 264 4.81 -0.92 9.23
CA THR A 264 4.54 -1.29 7.83
C THR A 264 3.13 -0.94 7.38
N GLY A 265 2.27 -0.39 8.24
CA GLY A 265 0.91 -0.02 7.88
C GLY A 265 0.82 1.33 7.16
N SER A 266 -0.19 1.50 6.31
CA SER A 266 -0.53 2.80 5.71
C SER A 266 -1.26 3.73 6.68
N SER A 267 -1.68 3.23 7.85
CA SER A 267 -2.21 4.07 8.92
C SER A 267 -1.05 4.73 9.69
N PRO A 268 -1.18 6.02 10.06
CA PRO A 268 -0.13 6.73 10.77
C PRO A 268 0.09 6.15 12.17
N VAL A 269 1.37 5.90 12.50
CA VAL A 269 1.79 5.41 13.81
C VAL A 269 2.87 6.32 14.41
N PRO A 270 2.87 6.56 15.73
CA PRO A 270 3.96 7.27 16.40
C PRO A 270 5.28 6.49 16.28
N VAL A 271 6.36 7.18 15.94
CA VAL A 271 7.68 6.55 15.65
C VAL A 271 8.80 7.00 16.58
N GLY A 272 8.63 8.11 17.28
CA GLY A 272 9.61 8.62 18.24
C GLY A 272 9.55 10.14 18.37
N GLN A 273 10.42 10.67 19.23
CA GLN A 273 10.51 12.11 19.52
C GLN A 273 11.83 12.69 18.99
N PHE A 274 11.75 13.88 18.40
CA PHE A 274 12.88 14.66 17.91
C PHE A 274 12.67 16.13 18.29
N ASP A 275 13.67 16.76 18.92
CA ASP A 275 13.58 18.13 19.45
C ASP A 275 12.30 18.42 20.26
N GLY A 276 11.90 17.45 21.10
CA GLY A 276 10.72 17.58 21.95
C GLY A 276 9.38 17.38 21.23
N THR A 277 9.37 17.11 19.94
CA THR A 277 8.16 16.85 19.14
C THR A 277 8.08 15.38 18.76
N THR A 278 6.96 14.72 19.06
CA THR A 278 6.72 13.34 18.57
C THR A 278 6.40 13.38 17.09
N TYR A 279 6.86 12.40 16.33
CA TYR A 279 6.56 12.26 14.91
C TYR A 279 5.71 11.02 14.66
N LEU A 280 4.83 11.11 13.68
CA LEU A 280 4.10 9.98 13.12
C LEU A 280 4.61 9.66 11.72
N ALA A 281 4.57 8.38 11.36
CA ALA A 281 4.90 7.90 10.02
C ALA A 281 3.81 6.98 9.48
N SER A 282 3.60 7.01 8.17
CA SER A 282 2.77 6.07 7.42
C SER A 282 3.58 5.47 6.27
N ALA A 283 3.43 4.16 6.04
CA ALA A 283 4.10 3.46 4.96
C ALA A 283 3.34 3.61 3.63
N VAL A 284 4.10 3.80 2.55
CA VAL A 284 3.61 3.80 1.17
C VAL A 284 4.07 2.51 0.51
N HIS A 285 3.13 1.73 -0.03
CA HIS A 285 3.40 0.40 -0.59
C HIS A 285 3.32 0.39 -2.12
N LEU A 286 4.26 -0.29 -2.74
CA LEU A 286 4.23 -0.71 -4.14
C LEU A 286 4.19 -2.23 -4.19
N GLY A 287 3.01 -2.80 -4.40
CA GLY A 287 2.80 -4.24 -4.19
C GLY A 287 2.88 -4.58 -2.71
N ASP A 288 3.74 -5.53 -2.35
CA ASP A 288 3.96 -5.98 -0.97
C ASP A 288 5.17 -5.30 -0.29
N GLU A 289 5.87 -4.43 -1.00
CA GLU A 289 7.06 -3.73 -0.50
C GLU A 289 6.75 -2.27 -0.14
N VAL A 290 7.31 -1.81 0.97
CA VAL A 290 7.31 -0.39 1.33
C VAL A 290 8.26 0.33 0.39
N ALA A 291 7.77 1.34 -0.34
CA ALA A 291 8.56 2.12 -1.28
C ALA A 291 8.90 3.53 -0.78
N ALA A 292 8.08 4.09 0.11
CA ALA A 292 8.28 5.40 0.70
C ALA A 292 7.60 5.50 2.06
N ARG A 293 7.87 6.59 2.78
CA ARG A 293 7.18 6.92 4.04
C ARG A 293 6.76 8.38 4.06
N ILE A 294 5.60 8.63 4.67
CA ILE A 294 5.05 9.96 4.91
C ILE A 294 5.22 10.29 6.39
N TRP A 295 5.89 11.40 6.70
CA TRP A 295 6.24 11.85 8.04
C TRP A 295 5.56 13.17 8.36
N PHE A 296 5.07 13.33 9.58
CA PHE A 296 4.50 14.58 10.07
C PHE A 296 4.52 14.63 11.61
N PRO A 297 4.58 15.83 12.21
CA PRO A 297 4.62 15.97 13.66
C PRO A 297 3.28 15.62 14.32
N GLU A 298 3.36 15.07 15.51
CA GLU A 298 2.24 15.00 16.44
C GLU A 298 2.02 16.38 17.06
N THR A 299 0.76 16.82 17.11
CA THR A 299 0.37 18.08 17.75
C THR A 299 -0.51 17.79 18.95
N SER A 300 -0.80 18.80 19.77
CA SER A 300 -1.74 18.68 20.89
C SER A 300 -3.17 18.27 20.50
N ILE A 301 -3.52 18.38 19.22
CA ILE A 301 -4.77 17.90 18.65
C ILE A 301 -4.55 16.46 18.15
N ASP A 302 -5.33 15.51 18.66
CA ASP A 302 -5.32 14.12 18.17
C ASP A 302 -5.79 14.05 16.71
N LEU A 303 -5.31 13.05 15.98
CA LEU A 303 -5.78 12.78 14.62
C LEU A 303 -7.22 12.30 14.65
N ASP A 304 -8.12 13.06 14.05
CA ASP A 304 -9.49 12.60 13.85
C ASP A 304 -9.54 11.49 12.76
N PRO A 305 -10.64 10.71 12.68
CA PRO A 305 -10.77 9.66 11.68
C PRO A 305 -10.69 10.15 10.23
N ILE A 306 -10.91 11.44 9.97
CA ILE A 306 -10.85 12.04 8.63
C ILE A 306 -9.38 12.29 8.25
N MET A 307 -8.57 12.80 9.18
CA MET A 307 -7.13 13.01 9.01
C MET A 307 -6.40 11.69 8.82
N VAL A 308 -6.74 10.66 9.61
CA VAL A 308 -6.20 9.30 9.42
C VAL A 308 -6.47 8.79 8.00
N ARG A 309 -7.72 8.90 7.52
CA ARG A 309 -8.08 8.51 6.16
C ARG A 309 -7.37 9.36 5.10
N ALA A 310 -7.15 10.65 5.35
CA ALA A 310 -6.44 11.52 4.43
C ALA A 310 -4.99 11.04 4.23
N VAL A 311 -4.31 10.62 5.30
CA VAL A 311 -2.97 10.02 5.22
C VAL A 311 -3.03 8.68 4.48
N GLU A 312 -3.98 7.80 4.80
CA GLU A 312 -4.12 6.49 4.13
C GLU A 312 -4.36 6.63 2.61
N HIS A 313 -5.24 7.55 2.20
CA HIS A 313 -5.46 7.87 0.79
C HIS A 313 -4.24 8.54 0.15
N ALA A 314 -3.55 9.41 0.88
CA ALA A 314 -2.30 10.01 0.39
C ALA A 314 -1.22 8.94 0.16
N SER A 315 -1.14 7.89 0.98
CA SER A 315 -0.23 6.76 0.74
C SER A 315 -0.54 6.06 -0.58
N ILE A 316 -1.80 5.82 -0.90
CA ILE A 316 -2.20 5.22 -2.19
C ILE A 316 -1.82 6.14 -3.37
N VAL A 317 -2.11 7.43 -3.27
CA VAL A 317 -1.83 8.41 -4.34
C VAL A 317 -0.32 8.61 -4.52
N THR A 318 0.44 8.59 -3.43
CA THR A 318 1.92 8.63 -3.44
C THR A 318 2.48 7.39 -4.13
N ALA A 319 1.97 6.19 -3.84
CA ALA A 319 2.38 4.96 -4.52
C ALA A 319 2.14 5.04 -6.04
N LEU A 320 0.98 5.56 -6.46
CA LEU A 320 0.67 5.74 -7.88
C LEU A 320 1.64 6.71 -8.56
N GLU A 321 1.97 7.82 -7.91
CA GLU A 321 2.89 8.82 -8.45
C GLU A 321 4.33 8.27 -8.52
N LEU A 322 4.77 7.49 -7.52
CA LEU A 322 6.04 6.78 -7.56
C LEU A 322 6.09 5.79 -8.72
N LEU A 323 5.04 4.99 -8.93
CA LEU A 323 4.96 4.06 -10.05
C LEU A 323 5.04 4.79 -11.39
N ARG A 324 4.36 5.93 -11.53
CA ARG A 324 4.40 6.76 -12.73
C ARG A 324 5.80 7.28 -13.01
N CYS A 325 6.49 7.79 -11.98
CA CYS A 325 7.86 8.26 -12.08
C CYS A 325 8.85 7.13 -12.42
N GLN A 326 8.73 5.97 -11.78
CA GLN A 326 9.54 4.79 -12.09
C GLN A 326 9.32 4.32 -13.54
N THR A 327 8.07 4.17 -13.96
CA THR A 327 7.73 3.75 -15.33
C THR A 327 8.26 4.74 -16.37
N ALA A 328 8.15 6.05 -16.11
CA ALA A 328 8.69 7.08 -16.99
C ALA A 328 10.23 7.00 -17.08
N ALA A 329 10.91 6.84 -15.94
CA ALA A 329 12.36 6.69 -15.89
C ALA A 329 12.83 5.43 -16.60
N GLU A 330 12.16 4.28 -16.43
CA GLU A 330 12.45 3.03 -17.12
C GLU A 330 12.28 3.16 -18.64
N VAL A 331 11.19 3.80 -19.09
CA VAL A 331 10.96 4.05 -20.52
C VAL A 331 12.04 4.97 -21.08
N GLU A 332 12.41 6.03 -20.38
CA GLU A 332 13.49 6.92 -20.81
C GLU A 332 14.83 6.18 -20.90
N GLN A 333 15.16 5.36 -19.90
CA GLN A 333 16.37 4.53 -19.91
C GLN A 333 16.37 3.52 -21.07
N ARG A 334 15.24 2.89 -21.36
CA ARG A 334 15.10 2.00 -22.52
C ARG A 334 15.32 2.74 -23.84
N LEU A 335 14.72 3.92 -24.00
CA LEU A 335 14.90 4.74 -25.21
C LEU A 335 16.35 5.21 -25.39
N ARG A 336 17.05 5.55 -24.30
CA ARG A 336 18.50 5.86 -24.31
C ARG A 336 19.33 4.63 -24.65
N GLY A 337 18.99 3.45 -24.14
CA GLY A 337 19.65 2.18 -24.48
C GLY A 337 19.50 1.80 -25.94
N GLU A 338 18.30 1.94 -26.50
CA GLU A 338 18.06 1.76 -27.94
C GLU A 338 18.83 2.80 -28.77
N LEU A 339 18.83 4.08 -28.36
CA LEU A 339 19.58 5.13 -29.05
C LEU A 339 21.07 4.79 -29.08
N LEU A 340 21.62 4.41 -27.93
CA LEU A 340 23.01 4.02 -27.80
C LEU A 340 23.32 2.81 -28.68
N SER A 341 22.47 1.77 -28.67
CA SER A 341 22.66 0.60 -29.53
C SER A 341 22.67 0.97 -31.02
N ASP A 342 21.80 1.88 -31.45
CA ASP A 342 21.76 2.38 -32.83
C ASP A 342 23.01 3.19 -33.18
N VAL A 343 23.50 4.02 -32.26
CA VAL A 343 24.75 4.78 -32.42
C VAL A 343 25.96 3.84 -32.54
N LEU A 344 26.07 2.84 -31.68
CA LEU A 344 27.17 1.88 -31.68
C LEU A 344 27.10 0.91 -32.88
N SER A 345 25.91 0.63 -33.40
CA SER A 345 25.68 -0.16 -34.61
C SER A 345 25.70 0.67 -35.91
N SER A 346 25.89 1.99 -35.83
CA SER A 346 26.10 2.85 -36.99
C SER A 346 27.55 2.82 -37.50
N GLY A 347 27.74 3.16 -38.79
CA GLY A 347 29.07 3.32 -39.38
C GLY A 347 29.78 4.59 -38.88
N ALA A 348 30.83 5.02 -39.59
CA ALA A 348 31.63 6.19 -39.19
C ALA A 348 30.85 7.51 -39.11
N ALA A 349 29.73 7.63 -39.81
CA ALA A 349 28.85 8.80 -39.76
C ALA A 349 27.44 8.40 -39.28
N LEU A 350 26.90 9.19 -38.36
CA LEU A 350 25.52 9.06 -37.89
C LEU A 350 24.55 9.64 -38.93
N SER A 351 23.41 9.00 -39.11
CA SER A 351 22.35 9.53 -39.98
C SER A 351 21.63 10.72 -39.35
N ASP A 352 21.12 11.65 -40.17
CA ASP A 352 20.35 12.81 -39.70
C ASP A 352 19.16 12.42 -38.80
N ARG A 353 18.49 11.30 -39.11
CA ARG A 353 17.38 10.77 -38.30
C ARG A 353 17.81 10.40 -36.87
N LEU A 354 19.02 9.86 -36.73
CA LEU A 354 19.58 9.45 -35.44
C LEU A 354 20.04 10.67 -34.64
N LEU A 355 20.64 11.65 -35.31
CA LEU A 355 21.01 12.95 -34.72
C LEU A 355 19.78 13.72 -34.22
N ASP A 356 18.69 13.75 -35.01
CA ASP A 356 17.43 14.38 -34.60
C ASP A 356 16.79 13.68 -33.38
N ARG A 357 16.87 12.35 -33.32
CA ARG A 357 16.38 11.56 -32.18
C ARG A 357 17.21 11.83 -30.93
N ALA A 358 18.54 11.90 -31.05
CA ALA A 358 19.43 12.25 -29.96
C ALA A 358 19.13 13.67 -29.43
N HIS A 359 18.97 14.64 -30.33
CA HIS A 359 18.61 16.02 -29.96
C HIS A 359 17.28 16.11 -29.22
N ARG A 360 16.25 15.35 -29.64
CA ARG A 360 14.97 15.27 -28.91
C ARG A 360 15.09 14.70 -27.50
N LEU A 361 16.09 13.86 -27.25
CA LEU A 361 16.42 13.32 -25.92
C LEU A 361 17.41 14.23 -25.14
N GLY A 362 17.79 15.38 -25.71
CA GLY A 362 18.68 16.36 -25.09
C GLY A 362 20.17 16.07 -25.26
N HIS A 363 20.54 15.17 -26.16
CA HIS A 363 21.92 14.78 -26.44
C HIS A 363 22.37 15.35 -27.78
N ASP A 364 23.49 16.06 -27.79
CA ASP A 364 24.11 16.55 -29.02
C ASP A 364 25.22 15.59 -29.42
N LEU A 365 24.97 14.71 -30.38
CA LEU A 365 25.95 13.75 -30.91
C LEU A 365 26.74 14.29 -32.11
N THR A 366 26.61 15.58 -32.44
CA THR A 366 27.41 16.22 -33.51
C THR A 366 28.84 16.53 -33.06
N VAL A 367 29.05 16.64 -31.75
CA VAL A 367 30.39 16.78 -31.17
C VAL A 367 31.04 15.41 -30.97
N PRO A 368 32.39 15.31 -30.99
CA PRO A 368 33.08 14.06 -30.67
C PRO A 368 32.78 13.61 -29.24
N HIS A 369 32.68 12.30 -29.02
CA HIS A 369 32.44 11.72 -27.70
C HIS A 369 33.46 10.63 -27.38
N ILE A 370 33.78 10.53 -26.10
CA ILE A 370 34.60 9.48 -25.50
C ILE A 370 33.65 8.44 -24.90
N ALA A 371 33.79 7.18 -25.30
CA ALA A 371 33.04 6.10 -24.67
C ALA A 371 33.71 5.69 -23.35
N ILE A 372 32.90 5.59 -22.30
CA ILE A 372 33.32 5.10 -20.99
C ILE A 372 32.47 3.87 -20.69
N VAL A 373 33.12 2.74 -20.40
CA VAL A 373 32.44 1.46 -20.19
C VAL A 373 32.75 0.95 -18.79
N GLY A 374 31.72 0.63 -18.02
CA GLY A 374 31.82 0.19 -16.63
C GLY A 374 31.14 -1.15 -16.39
N ALA A 375 31.79 -2.00 -15.59
CA ALA A 375 31.24 -3.27 -15.12
C ALA A 375 31.57 -3.54 -13.65
N PHE A 376 30.70 -4.30 -12.99
CA PHE A 376 30.98 -4.88 -11.68
C PHE A 376 31.68 -6.24 -11.83
N THR A 377 32.52 -6.59 -10.87
CA THR A 377 33.12 -7.93 -10.78
C THR A 377 32.77 -8.58 -9.44
N GLY A 378 32.43 -9.87 -9.47
CA GLY A 378 32.26 -10.68 -8.26
C GLY A 378 30.94 -10.53 -7.50
N LEU A 379 29.92 -9.91 -8.10
CA LEU A 379 28.57 -9.81 -7.51
C LEU A 379 27.70 -11.02 -7.88
N ASP A 380 26.74 -11.36 -7.01
CA ASP A 380 25.67 -12.28 -7.38
C ASP A 380 24.66 -11.60 -8.34
N PRO A 381 23.88 -12.36 -9.14
CA PRO A 381 23.02 -11.79 -10.17
C PRO A 381 21.95 -10.80 -9.66
N VAL A 382 21.45 -10.97 -8.44
CA VAL A 382 20.40 -10.10 -7.88
C VAL A 382 21.02 -8.80 -7.38
N ALA A 383 22.15 -8.88 -6.66
CA ALA A 383 22.90 -7.70 -6.24
C ALA A 383 23.45 -6.90 -7.43
N GLU A 384 23.93 -7.59 -8.47
CA GLU A 384 24.44 -6.98 -9.69
C GLU A 384 23.36 -6.15 -10.40
N ARG A 385 22.16 -6.72 -10.60
CA ARG A 385 21.04 -5.99 -11.22
C ARG A 385 20.68 -4.71 -10.46
N ARG A 386 20.54 -4.80 -9.13
CA ARG A 386 20.24 -3.64 -8.27
C ARG A 386 21.35 -2.59 -8.32
N ALA A 387 22.62 -3.02 -8.37
CA ALA A 387 23.76 -2.12 -8.47
C ALA A 387 23.77 -1.36 -9.81
N TYR A 388 23.45 -2.02 -10.93
CA TYR A 388 23.32 -1.35 -12.23
C TYR A 388 22.16 -0.35 -12.26
N GLU A 389 20.97 -0.74 -11.79
CA GLU A 389 19.80 0.14 -11.73
C GLU A 389 20.11 1.43 -10.93
N ARG A 390 20.72 1.28 -9.74
CA ARG A 390 21.16 2.43 -8.92
C ARG A 390 22.24 3.26 -9.59
N SER A 391 23.21 2.63 -10.22
CA SER A 391 24.29 3.32 -10.93
C SER A 391 23.74 4.22 -12.05
N LEU A 392 22.78 3.74 -12.84
CA LEU A 392 22.14 4.53 -13.89
C LEU A 392 21.43 5.77 -13.36
N VAL A 393 20.76 5.66 -12.20
CA VAL A 393 20.08 6.80 -11.55
C VAL A 393 21.10 7.84 -11.10
N LEU A 394 22.16 7.41 -10.40
CA LEU A 394 23.23 8.31 -9.94
C LEU A 394 23.93 8.99 -11.11
N LEU A 395 24.28 8.25 -12.16
CA LEU A 395 24.92 8.78 -13.36
C LEU A 395 24.02 9.75 -14.12
N ALA A 396 22.71 9.48 -14.20
CA ALA A 396 21.75 10.40 -14.81
C ALA A 396 21.66 11.72 -14.04
N LYS A 397 21.76 11.69 -12.71
CA LYS A 397 21.78 12.87 -11.83
C LYS A 397 23.07 13.69 -12.02
N GLU A 398 24.24 13.05 -11.95
CA GLU A 398 25.55 13.68 -12.14
C GLU A 398 25.71 14.28 -13.54
N SER A 399 25.22 13.60 -14.57
CA SER A 399 25.29 14.06 -15.96
C SER A 399 24.30 15.19 -16.29
N ALA A 400 23.30 15.45 -15.44
CA ALA A 400 22.25 16.43 -15.73
C ALA A 400 22.77 17.88 -15.82
N ALA A 401 23.85 18.20 -15.11
CA ALA A 401 24.48 19.54 -15.13
C ALA A 401 25.38 19.78 -16.35
N HIS A 402 25.79 18.72 -17.06
CA HIS A 402 26.75 18.80 -18.15
C HIS A 402 26.08 19.24 -19.47
N ARG A 403 26.77 20.08 -20.24
CA ARG A 403 26.30 20.57 -21.55
C ARG A 403 27.45 20.50 -22.56
N PRO A 404 27.33 19.71 -23.65
CA PRO A 404 26.24 18.79 -23.99
C PRO A 404 25.98 17.71 -22.93
N LYS A 405 24.76 17.18 -22.88
CA LYS A 405 24.38 16.15 -21.90
C LYS A 405 24.97 14.80 -22.34
N PRO A 406 25.83 14.15 -21.54
CA PRO A 406 26.32 12.82 -21.83
C PRO A 406 25.18 11.80 -21.99
N VAL A 407 25.34 10.85 -22.91
CA VAL A 407 24.40 9.71 -23.03
C VAL A 407 24.85 8.64 -22.05
N VAL A 408 23.97 8.12 -21.20
CA VAL A 408 24.24 6.99 -20.32
C VAL A 408 23.13 5.96 -20.46
N ALA A 409 23.51 4.69 -20.64
CA ALA A 409 22.59 3.57 -20.69
C ALA A 409 23.29 2.23 -20.45
N MET A 410 22.51 1.16 -20.25
CA MET A 410 23.02 -0.21 -20.30
C MET A 410 23.13 -0.68 -21.74
N HIS A 411 24.25 -1.32 -22.07
CA HIS A 411 24.47 -1.97 -23.35
C HIS A 411 25.35 -3.21 -23.19
N ALA A 412 24.91 -4.35 -23.75
CA ALA A 412 25.60 -5.64 -23.69
C ALA A 412 26.07 -6.05 -22.26
N GLY A 413 25.23 -5.81 -21.24
CA GLY A 413 25.53 -6.17 -19.85
C GLY A 413 26.49 -5.23 -19.12
N THR A 414 26.85 -4.08 -19.71
CA THR A 414 27.73 -3.07 -19.12
C THR A 414 27.07 -1.70 -19.12
N ILE A 415 27.50 -0.80 -18.23
CA ILE A 415 27.14 0.61 -18.32
C ILE A 415 28.02 1.24 -19.39
N VAL A 416 27.42 1.97 -20.32
CA VAL A 416 28.12 2.73 -21.34
C VAL A 416 27.70 4.18 -21.25
N MET A 417 28.69 5.06 -21.20
CA MET A 417 28.50 6.50 -21.20
C MET A 417 29.26 7.11 -22.38
N LEU A 418 28.57 7.90 -23.20
CA LEU A 418 29.19 8.74 -24.22
C LEU A 418 29.38 10.12 -23.64
N TRP A 419 30.64 10.46 -23.34
CA TRP A 419 31.03 11.73 -22.75
C TRP A 419 31.49 12.73 -23.83
N PRO A 420 30.96 13.96 -23.90
CA PRO A 420 31.40 14.93 -24.90
C PRO A 420 32.88 15.27 -24.74
N ALA A 421 33.68 15.11 -25.81
CA ALA A 421 35.10 15.37 -25.82
C ALA A 421 35.37 16.87 -26.03
N GLN A 422 35.14 17.70 -25.00
CA GLN A 422 35.50 19.12 -25.03
C GLN A 422 36.95 19.36 -24.57
N ASP A 423 37.49 18.50 -23.69
CA ASP A 423 38.91 18.45 -23.31
C ASP A 423 39.35 17.01 -23.01
N ALA A 424 40.49 16.57 -23.57
CA ALA A 424 41.03 15.23 -23.32
C ALA A 424 41.46 15.00 -21.86
N ALA A 425 41.75 16.08 -21.13
CA ALA A 425 42.06 16.05 -19.70
C ALA A 425 40.85 15.66 -18.82
N ASP A 426 39.63 15.90 -19.31
CA ASP A 426 38.39 15.59 -18.58
C ASP A 426 37.96 14.13 -18.72
N ALA A 427 38.54 13.38 -19.67
CA ALA A 427 38.17 11.98 -19.94
C ALA A 427 38.46 11.04 -18.76
N ALA A 428 39.64 11.19 -18.14
CA ALA A 428 40.01 10.43 -16.95
C ALA A 428 39.15 10.84 -15.73
N GLY A 429 38.84 12.14 -15.61
CA GLY A 429 37.92 12.66 -14.59
C GLY A 429 36.51 12.09 -14.75
N ALA A 430 35.99 12.04 -15.97
CA ALA A 430 34.70 11.44 -16.30
C ALA A 430 34.67 9.94 -15.97
N GLY A 431 35.73 9.19 -16.29
CA GLY A 431 35.86 7.79 -15.91
C GLY A 431 35.81 7.58 -14.39
N GLU A 432 36.44 8.49 -13.63
CA GLU A 432 36.39 8.47 -12.17
C GLU A 432 35.01 8.82 -11.62
N VAL A 433 34.30 9.79 -12.21
CA VAL A 433 32.89 10.09 -11.87
C VAL A 433 32.03 8.84 -12.07
N VAL A 434 32.20 8.14 -13.20
CA VAL A 434 31.46 6.90 -13.46
C VAL A 434 31.77 5.84 -12.43
N ARG A 435 33.05 5.65 -12.09
CA ARG A 435 33.49 4.70 -11.08
C ARG A 435 32.94 5.05 -9.69
N GLN A 436 32.88 6.33 -9.33
CA GLN A 436 32.36 6.78 -8.04
C GLN A 436 30.85 6.52 -7.92
N ALA A 437 30.07 6.84 -8.96
CA ALA A 437 28.65 6.53 -8.99
C ALA A 437 28.39 5.02 -8.88
N MET A 438 29.15 4.19 -9.61
CA MET A 438 29.04 2.74 -9.51
C MET A 438 29.46 2.20 -8.14
N ARG A 439 30.50 2.75 -7.52
CA ARG A 439 30.91 2.39 -6.16
C ARG A 439 29.89 2.81 -5.11
N ALA A 440 29.21 3.94 -5.28
CA ALA A 440 28.15 4.36 -4.38
C ALA A 440 26.92 3.44 -4.47
N ALA A 441 26.70 2.82 -5.63
CA ALA A 441 25.59 1.90 -5.86
C ALA A 441 25.78 0.48 -5.26
N SER A 442 27.00 0.09 -4.86
CA SER A 442 27.31 -1.25 -4.34
C SER A 442 28.28 -1.25 -3.14
N ALA A 443 27.94 -2.03 -2.12
CA ALA A 443 28.74 -2.15 -0.89
C ALA A 443 30.12 -2.81 -1.11
N ASP A 444 30.25 -3.71 -2.09
CA ASP A 444 31.48 -4.47 -2.37
C ASP A 444 32.52 -3.72 -3.21
N ARG A 445 32.22 -2.49 -3.68
CA ARG A 445 33.14 -1.50 -4.28
C ARG A 445 34.00 -1.97 -5.48
N GLN A 446 33.74 -3.13 -6.08
CA GLN A 446 34.49 -3.66 -7.23
C GLN A 446 33.94 -3.18 -8.59
N ALA A 447 33.86 -1.86 -8.78
CA ALA A 447 33.51 -1.27 -10.06
C ALA A 447 34.77 -0.97 -10.88
N THR A 448 34.89 -1.56 -12.07
CA THR A 448 35.98 -1.30 -13.01
C THR A 448 35.45 -0.51 -14.19
N VAL A 449 36.16 0.54 -14.58
CA VAL A 449 35.75 1.44 -15.67
C VAL A 449 36.90 1.58 -16.65
N ALA A 450 36.61 1.50 -17.94
CA ALA A 450 37.56 1.78 -19.00
C ALA A 450 37.15 3.02 -19.78
N VAL A 451 38.13 3.83 -20.16
CA VAL A 451 37.93 5.06 -20.92
C VAL A 451 38.50 4.86 -22.33
N GLY A 452 37.66 5.09 -23.32
CA GLY A 452 38.03 5.02 -24.72
C GLY A 452 38.94 6.19 -25.14
N PRO A 453 39.51 6.11 -26.34
CA PRO A 453 40.27 7.21 -26.93
C PRO A 453 39.35 8.39 -27.27
N GLY A 454 39.83 9.60 -27.01
CA GLY A 454 39.10 10.86 -27.31
C GLY A 454 39.49 11.52 -28.62
N ASP A 455 40.51 11.03 -29.31
CA ASP A 455 40.99 11.47 -30.62
C ASP A 455 40.29 10.75 -31.79
N VAL A 456 39.32 9.87 -31.50
CA VAL A 456 38.64 9.03 -32.48
C VAL A 456 37.36 9.68 -32.99
N ALA A 457 37.17 9.68 -34.31
CA ALA A 457 36.04 10.33 -34.98
C ALA A 457 34.71 9.56 -34.85
N SER A 458 34.75 8.28 -34.49
CA SER A 458 33.59 7.37 -34.46
C SER A 458 33.24 6.93 -33.04
N HIS A 459 31.97 7.11 -32.64
CA HIS A 459 31.44 6.62 -31.36
C HIS A 459 31.60 5.11 -31.19
N ARG A 460 31.43 4.34 -32.27
CA ARG A 460 31.61 2.89 -32.27
C ARG A 460 33.03 2.50 -31.91
N GLU A 461 34.01 3.15 -32.53
CA GLU A 461 35.42 2.80 -32.36
C GLU A 461 35.86 3.15 -30.94
N SER A 462 35.50 4.33 -30.43
CA SER A 462 35.75 4.69 -29.03
C SER A 462 35.14 3.66 -28.06
N TYR A 463 33.92 3.19 -28.33
CA TYR A 463 33.26 2.14 -27.53
C TYR A 463 33.95 0.78 -27.62
N GLN A 464 34.28 0.29 -28.82
CA GLN A 464 34.94 -1.01 -29.00
C GLN A 464 36.28 -1.04 -28.29
N THR A 465 37.05 0.04 -28.39
CA THR A 465 38.33 0.19 -27.71
C THR A 465 38.15 0.23 -26.19
N ALA A 466 37.16 0.98 -25.67
CA ALA A 466 36.85 1.01 -24.23
C ALA A 466 36.36 -0.35 -23.70
N LYS A 467 35.47 -1.04 -24.42
CA LYS A 467 34.97 -2.39 -24.09
C LYS A 467 36.13 -3.38 -24.02
N GLY A 468 37.00 -3.40 -25.03
CA GLY A 468 38.18 -4.26 -25.05
C GLY A 468 39.15 -3.93 -23.92
N ALA A 469 39.36 -2.65 -23.62
CA ALA A 469 40.20 -2.22 -22.50
C ALA A 469 39.65 -2.70 -21.15
N LEU A 470 38.33 -2.60 -20.94
CA LEU A 470 37.67 -3.12 -19.75
C LEU A 470 37.85 -4.63 -19.60
N GLN A 471 37.66 -5.39 -20.68
CA GLN A 471 37.81 -6.84 -20.67
C GLN A 471 39.25 -7.25 -20.34
N VAL A 472 40.25 -6.63 -20.98
CA VAL A 472 41.67 -6.89 -20.70
C VAL A 472 42.01 -6.56 -19.24
N ALA A 473 41.49 -5.44 -18.71
CA ALA A 473 41.71 -5.06 -17.31
C ALA A 473 41.16 -6.12 -16.35
N ILE A 474 39.92 -6.57 -16.55
CA ILE A 474 39.27 -7.60 -15.72
C ILE A 474 40.03 -8.93 -15.80
N MET A 475 40.40 -9.37 -17.01
CA MET A 475 41.15 -10.62 -17.22
C MET A 475 42.55 -10.60 -16.60
N SER A 476 43.19 -9.42 -16.58
CA SER A 476 44.51 -9.24 -15.96
C SER A 476 44.45 -9.09 -14.43
N GLY A 477 43.25 -9.18 -13.84
CA GLY A 477 43.03 -8.99 -12.40
C GLY A 477 43.10 -7.53 -11.96
N ARG A 478 43.10 -6.57 -12.89
CA ARG A 478 43.12 -5.12 -12.61
C ARG A 478 41.69 -4.63 -12.43
N THR A 479 41.08 -5.02 -11.31
CA THR A 479 39.71 -4.66 -10.93
C THR A 479 39.66 -3.41 -10.06
N ALA A 480 38.48 -2.82 -9.90
CA ALA A 480 38.23 -1.68 -9.03
C ALA A 480 39.02 -0.41 -9.40
N ALA A 481 39.35 -0.23 -10.68
CA ALA A 481 40.16 0.88 -11.19
C ALA A 481 39.49 1.57 -12.39
N VAL A 482 39.93 2.78 -12.69
CA VAL A 482 39.74 3.42 -14.00
C VAL A 482 40.95 3.08 -14.86
N VAL A 483 40.74 2.62 -16.09
CA VAL A 483 41.79 2.14 -16.98
C VAL A 483 41.70 2.84 -18.33
N GLY A 484 42.80 3.45 -18.77
CA GLY A 484 42.98 3.95 -20.13
C GLY A 484 43.73 2.96 -21.02
N LEU A 485 43.94 3.31 -22.28
CA LEU A 485 44.75 2.48 -23.19
C LEU A 485 46.22 2.41 -22.77
N ASP A 486 46.76 3.53 -22.28
CA ASP A 486 48.17 3.62 -21.88
C ASP A 486 48.49 2.73 -20.68
N ASP A 487 47.47 2.34 -19.91
CA ASP A 487 47.58 1.43 -18.77
C ASP A 487 47.74 -0.05 -19.17
N LEU A 488 47.45 -0.40 -20.42
CA LEU A 488 47.32 -1.80 -20.89
C LEU A 488 48.52 -2.29 -21.72
N GLY A 489 49.55 -1.46 -21.90
CA GLY A 489 50.76 -1.84 -22.63
C GLY A 489 50.46 -2.32 -24.05
N ILE A 490 50.97 -3.50 -24.42
CA ILE A 490 50.79 -4.08 -25.77
C ILE A 490 49.31 -4.30 -26.10
N ALA A 491 48.49 -4.70 -25.13
CA ALA A 491 47.07 -4.89 -25.35
C ALA A 491 46.39 -3.57 -25.75
N GLY A 492 46.79 -2.45 -25.14
CA GLY A 492 46.33 -1.11 -25.53
C GLY A 492 46.72 -0.74 -26.96
N LEU A 493 47.95 -1.06 -27.39
CA LEU A 493 48.39 -0.82 -28.78
C LEU A 493 47.59 -1.65 -29.79
N LEU A 494 47.29 -2.91 -29.47
CA LEU A 494 46.50 -3.79 -30.33
C LEU A 494 45.05 -3.30 -30.45
N LEU A 495 44.46 -2.78 -29.36
CA LEU A 495 43.11 -2.21 -29.35
C LEU A 495 42.97 -0.91 -30.16
N ARG A 496 44.08 -0.24 -30.51
CA ARG A 496 44.09 0.92 -31.44
C ARG A 496 44.07 0.51 -32.91
N ILE A 497 44.34 -0.76 -33.22
CA ILE A 497 44.32 -1.26 -34.59
C ILE A 497 42.85 -1.49 -34.97
N ASN A 498 42.27 -0.55 -35.71
CA ASN A 498 40.88 -0.60 -36.20
C ASN A 498 40.70 -1.56 -37.39
N ASP A 499 41.25 -2.77 -37.27
CA ASP A 499 41.05 -3.88 -38.21
C ASP A 499 40.96 -5.21 -37.43
N PRO A 500 39.76 -5.52 -36.88
CA PRO A 500 39.53 -6.76 -36.16
C PRO A 500 39.83 -8.00 -37.01
N ALA A 501 39.59 -7.93 -38.33
CA ALA A 501 39.84 -9.06 -39.23
C ALA A 501 41.34 -9.35 -39.36
N ALA A 502 42.19 -8.31 -39.46
CA ALA A 502 43.64 -8.48 -39.45
C ALA A 502 44.16 -9.02 -38.11
N LEU A 503 43.63 -8.52 -36.99
CA LEU A 503 43.96 -9.01 -35.65
C LEU A 503 43.58 -10.49 -35.48
N SER A 504 42.34 -10.86 -35.76
CA SER A 504 41.88 -12.25 -35.71
C SER A 504 42.66 -13.15 -36.67
N THR A 505 43.01 -12.66 -37.86
CA THR A 505 43.85 -13.41 -38.81
C THR A 505 45.26 -13.63 -38.25
N PHE A 506 45.86 -12.62 -37.61
CA PHE A 506 47.15 -12.74 -36.95
C PHE A 506 47.11 -13.77 -35.80
N ALA A 507 46.10 -13.69 -34.93
CA ALA A 507 45.92 -14.61 -33.81
C ALA A 507 45.70 -16.04 -34.30
N ARG A 508 44.77 -16.22 -35.26
CA ARG A 508 44.49 -17.53 -35.87
C ARG A 508 45.73 -18.10 -36.55
N ARG A 509 46.46 -17.31 -37.35
CA ARG A 509 47.70 -17.80 -38.01
C ARG A 509 48.74 -18.26 -36.99
N THR A 510 48.86 -17.55 -35.87
CA THR A 510 49.87 -17.86 -34.84
C THR A 510 49.47 -19.04 -33.95
N LEU A 511 48.18 -19.17 -33.62
CA LEU A 511 47.68 -20.17 -32.66
C LEU A 511 47.04 -21.40 -33.30
N ALA A 512 46.66 -21.36 -34.59
CA ALA A 512 46.00 -22.49 -35.28
C ALA A 512 46.73 -23.82 -35.14
N PRO A 513 48.09 -23.91 -35.27
CA PRO A 513 48.77 -25.20 -35.12
C PRO A 513 48.57 -25.83 -33.73
N ILE A 514 48.39 -25.02 -32.69
CA ILE A 514 48.15 -25.47 -31.32
C ILE A 514 46.66 -25.81 -31.14
N LEU A 515 45.77 -24.91 -31.57
CA LEU A 515 44.31 -25.07 -31.46
C LEU A 515 43.79 -26.29 -32.21
N ASP A 516 44.22 -26.48 -33.46
CA ASP A 516 43.82 -27.60 -34.31
C ASP A 516 44.32 -28.92 -33.71
N TYR A 517 45.52 -28.91 -33.13
CA TYR A 517 46.09 -30.08 -32.45
C TYR A 517 45.32 -30.41 -31.17
N ASP A 518 45.04 -29.42 -30.32
CA ASP A 518 44.24 -29.57 -29.11
C ASP A 518 42.86 -30.11 -29.42
N HIS A 519 42.19 -29.62 -30.47
CA HIS A 519 40.88 -30.11 -30.90
C HIS A 519 40.95 -31.57 -31.41
N ALA A 520 41.92 -31.89 -32.28
CA ALA A 520 42.05 -33.23 -32.87
C ALA A 520 42.46 -34.30 -31.85
N HIS A 521 43.25 -33.95 -30.84
CA HIS A 521 43.83 -34.90 -29.88
C HIS A 521 43.28 -34.77 -28.47
N ARG A 522 42.33 -33.85 -28.24
CA ARG A 522 41.77 -33.49 -26.92
C ARG A 522 42.88 -33.17 -25.90
N THR A 523 43.85 -32.37 -26.31
CA THR A 523 44.95 -31.90 -25.46
C THR A 523 44.72 -30.47 -24.96
N GLU A 524 45.58 -30.00 -24.06
CA GLU A 524 45.51 -28.66 -23.46
C GLU A 524 46.85 -27.90 -23.62
N LEU A 525 47.42 -27.95 -24.83
CA LEU A 525 48.68 -27.29 -25.14
C LEU A 525 48.53 -25.77 -25.05
N LEU A 526 47.42 -25.18 -25.49
CA LEU A 526 47.17 -23.74 -25.40
C LEU A 526 47.14 -23.26 -23.93
N VAL A 527 46.46 -24.00 -23.06
CA VAL A 527 46.42 -23.74 -21.61
C VAL A 527 47.83 -23.82 -21.01
N THR A 528 48.62 -24.79 -21.46
CA THR A 528 50.00 -24.96 -21.00
C THR A 528 50.90 -23.81 -21.44
N LEU A 529 50.76 -23.35 -22.69
CA LEU A 529 51.48 -22.19 -23.21
C LEU A 529 51.14 -20.93 -22.41
N ARG A 530 49.86 -20.69 -22.15
CA ARG A 530 49.38 -19.54 -21.35
C ARG A 530 49.97 -19.54 -19.95
N ALA A 531 49.83 -20.65 -19.22
CA ALA A 531 50.37 -20.76 -17.87
C ALA A 531 51.90 -20.62 -17.85
N TYR A 532 52.59 -21.12 -18.88
CA TYR A 532 54.03 -20.96 -19.02
C TYR A 532 54.46 -19.49 -19.15
N LEU A 533 53.76 -18.71 -19.98
CA LEU A 533 54.02 -17.28 -20.15
C LEU A 533 53.69 -16.49 -18.88
N GLU A 534 52.56 -16.79 -18.23
CA GLU A 534 52.15 -16.15 -16.97
C GLU A 534 53.10 -16.46 -15.80
N CYS A 535 53.68 -17.67 -15.76
CA CYS A 535 54.69 -18.07 -14.79
C CYS A 535 56.11 -17.64 -15.19
N ARG A 536 56.26 -16.57 -15.96
CA ARG A 536 57.56 -15.99 -16.38
C ARG A 536 58.50 -17.02 -17.02
N GLN A 537 57.95 -17.95 -17.79
CA GLN A 537 58.69 -19.01 -18.49
C GLN A 537 59.37 -20.02 -17.54
N GLU A 538 58.91 -20.12 -16.29
CA GLU A 538 59.42 -21.08 -15.31
C GLU A 538 58.60 -22.38 -15.34
N ARG A 539 59.26 -23.49 -15.70
CA ARG A 539 58.61 -24.81 -15.85
C ARG A 539 58.06 -25.35 -14.53
N SER A 540 58.78 -25.13 -13.42
CA SER A 540 58.36 -25.60 -12.09
C SER A 540 57.09 -24.89 -11.62
N ALA A 541 57.08 -23.56 -11.68
CA ALA A 541 55.90 -22.76 -11.36
C ALA A 541 54.69 -23.09 -12.25
N THR A 542 54.92 -23.31 -13.56
CA THR A 542 53.87 -23.73 -14.50
C THR A 542 53.28 -25.09 -14.13
N ALA A 543 54.11 -26.05 -13.75
CA ALA A 543 53.71 -27.39 -13.36
C ALA A 543 52.83 -27.38 -12.10
N THR A 544 53.25 -26.59 -11.10
CA THR A 544 52.47 -26.35 -9.86
C THR A 544 51.12 -25.73 -10.17
N ARG A 545 51.08 -24.69 -11.02
CA ARG A 545 49.84 -24.00 -11.38
C ARG A 545 48.84 -24.90 -12.12
N LEU A 546 49.33 -25.75 -13.02
CA LEU A 546 48.50 -26.65 -13.80
C LEU A 546 48.23 -28.00 -13.10
N VAL A 547 48.77 -28.20 -11.90
CA VAL A 547 48.65 -29.45 -11.13
C VAL A 547 49.11 -30.68 -11.94
N ILE A 548 50.24 -30.55 -12.64
CA ILE A 548 50.86 -31.62 -13.43
C ILE A 548 52.36 -31.73 -13.14
N HIS A 549 52.98 -32.84 -13.56
CA HIS A 549 54.41 -33.05 -13.36
C HIS A 549 55.26 -32.12 -14.28
N PRO A 550 56.41 -31.55 -13.82
CA PRO A 550 57.27 -30.68 -14.63
C PRO A 550 57.72 -31.29 -15.97
N ASN A 551 57.95 -32.61 -16.00
CA ASN A 551 58.27 -33.33 -17.23
C ASN A 551 57.15 -33.26 -18.27
N THR A 552 55.89 -33.28 -17.85
CA THR A 552 54.73 -33.17 -18.72
C THR A 552 54.64 -31.76 -19.32
N VAL A 553 54.93 -30.71 -18.54
CA VAL A 553 55.07 -29.34 -19.05
C VAL A 553 56.16 -29.29 -20.11
N ALA A 554 57.34 -29.84 -19.84
CA ALA A 554 58.45 -29.86 -20.80
C ALA A 554 58.12 -30.64 -22.09
N GLN A 555 57.34 -31.72 -21.99
CA GLN A 555 56.87 -32.46 -23.16
C GLN A 555 55.85 -31.64 -23.98
N ARG A 556 54.89 -31.00 -23.32
CA ARG A 556 53.88 -30.14 -23.98
C ARG A 556 54.52 -28.92 -24.64
N LEU A 557 55.48 -28.26 -24.00
CA LEU A 557 56.22 -27.14 -24.60
C LEU A 557 57.03 -27.55 -25.82
N ARG A 558 57.76 -28.69 -25.78
CA ARG A 558 58.45 -29.23 -26.96
C ARG A 558 57.49 -29.57 -28.11
N ARG A 559 56.28 -30.02 -27.77
CA ARG A 559 55.24 -30.29 -28.78
C ARG A 559 54.77 -28.99 -29.42
N ILE A 560 54.57 -27.92 -28.65
CA ILE A 560 54.24 -26.58 -29.17
C ILE A 560 55.35 -26.06 -30.10
N GLU A 561 56.61 -26.14 -29.68
CA GLU A 561 57.78 -25.75 -30.49
C GLU A 561 57.82 -26.50 -31.84
N SER A 562 57.56 -27.82 -31.80
CA SER A 562 57.48 -28.65 -33.00
C SER A 562 56.30 -28.32 -33.91
N LEU A 563 55.12 -28.05 -33.36
CA LEU A 563 53.92 -27.76 -34.14
C LEU A 563 54.01 -26.40 -34.83
N CYS A 564 54.56 -25.41 -34.14
CA CYS A 564 54.67 -24.05 -34.65
C CYS A 564 56.00 -23.80 -35.39
N SER A 565 56.96 -24.73 -35.34
CA SER A 565 58.32 -24.58 -35.89
C SER A 565 59.05 -23.35 -35.33
N VAL A 566 59.02 -23.19 -34.00
CA VAL A 566 59.54 -22.03 -33.26
C VAL A 566 60.29 -22.47 -32.00
N THR A 567 61.07 -21.55 -31.43
CA THR A 567 61.75 -21.75 -30.14
C THR A 567 61.13 -20.84 -29.09
N LEU A 568 60.56 -21.40 -28.02
CA LEU A 568 59.81 -20.63 -27.01
C LEU A 568 60.69 -19.80 -26.07
N THR A 569 62.02 -19.89 -26.21
CA THR A 569 62.98 -19.02 -25.50
C THR A 569 63.37 -17.77 -26.29
N ASP A 570 62.94 -17.64 -27.55
CA ASP A 570 63.21 -16.45 -28.37
C ASP A 570 62.27 -15.30 -27.94
N PRO A 571 62.79 -14.14 -27.51
CA PRO A 571 61.98 -13.00 -27.12
C PRO A 571 60.97 -12.55 -28.17
N ALA A 572 61.29 -12.62 -29.47
CA ALA A 572 60.39 -12.23 -30.55
C ALA A 572 59.20 -13.21 -30.65
N VAL A 573 59.46 -14.50 -30.48
CA VAL A 573 58.45 -15.56 -30.46
C VAL A 573 57.53 -15.41 -29.23
N ILE A 574 58.11 -15.14 -28.06
CA ILE A 574 57.34 -14.90 -26.82
C ILE A 574 56.41 -13.70 -26.99
N LEU A 575 56.90 -12.60 -27.57
CA LEU A 575 56.10 -11.42 -27.85
C LEU A 575 54.96 -11.75 -28.82
N GLN A 576 55.26 -12.49 -29.89
CA GLN A 576 54.28 -12.90 -30.89
C GLN A 576 53.17 -13.78 -30.29
N PHE A 577 53.52 -14.79 -29.48
CA PHE A 577 52.52 -15.64 -28.82
C PHE A 577 51.74 -14.88 -27.74
N SER A 578 52.40 -14.03 -26.96
CA SER A 578 51.71 -13.18 -25.97
C SER A 578 50.68 -12.27 -26.66
N ALA A 579 51.07 -11.59 -27.73
CA ALA A 579 50.16 -10.75 -28.51
C ALA A 579 49.02 -11.56 -29.15
N ALA A 580 49.33 -12.73 -29.73
CA ALA A 580 48.31 -13.59 -30.34
C ALA A 580 47.31 -14.13 -29.31
N LEU A 581 47.76 -14.50 -28.10
CA LEU A 581 46.89 -14.90 -27.00
C LEU A 581 46.00 -13.75 -26.54
N THR A 582 46.55 -12.54 -26.38
CA THR A 582 45.76 -11.34 -26.03
C THR A 582 44.67 -11.07 -27.07
N VAL A 583 45.00 -11.11 -28.37
CA VAL A 583 44.00 -10.91 -29.44
C VAL A 583 42.97 -12.05 -29.45
N TYR A 584 43.40 -13.29 -29.25
CA TYR A 584 42.51 -14.43 -29.20
C TYR A 584 41.49 -14.31 -28.05
N ASP A 585 41.93 -13.81 -26.89
CA ASP A 585 41.06 -13.57 -25.75
C ASP A 585 40.03 -12.46 -26.02
N ILE A 586 40.45 -11.37 -26.65
CA ILE A 586 39.56 -10.26 -27.02
C ILE A 586 38.56 -10.70 -28.09
N ALA A 587 38.99 -11.46 -29.10
CA ALA A 587 38.17 -11.87 -30.24
C ALA A 587 37.25 -13.07 -29.94
N ALA A 588 37.52 -13.86 -28.90
CA ALA A 588 36.65 -14.95 -28.46
C ALA A 588 35.44 -14.48 -27.62
N LEU A 589 35.31 -13.17 -27.39
CA LEU A 589 34.27 -12.52 -26.58
C LEU A 589 33.21 -11.80 -27.42
N ASP A 590 33.34 -11.82 -28.75
CA ASP A 590 32.30 -11.46 -29.74
C ASP A 590 31.65 -12.73 -30.30
#